data_AF-A0A8H4XTM8-F1
#
_entry.id   AF-A0A8H4XTM8-F1
#
_cell.length_a   1.000
_cell.length_b   1.000
_cell.length_c   1.000
_cell.angle_alpha   90.00
_cell.angle_beta   90.00
_cell.angle_gamma   90.00
#
_symmetry.space_group_name_H-M   'P 1'
#
loop_
_entity.id
_entity.type
_entity.pdbx_description
1 polymer ?
#
loop_
_entity_poly.entity_id
_entity_poly.type
_entity_poly.pdbx_seq_one_letter_code
_entity_poly.pdbx_strand_id
1 'polypeptide(L)'
;MKFSATIIALFAAGALAAPSGHGLAARTEARAVGRSRLSNPRRPGSGTLNTELSGDATNTTQVDYSSNWSGAVLTSPPAGATFTSVSARFTVPTPKAVNGKAGSSSAWVGIDGDTYSNAILQTGIDFSVTASGAVSYDAWYEWYPDYAYDFSGISISAGDVIAVSVVSSSSTAGTAVIENVTKGQTVSKKLTAPSSSAKLGGQNAEWIVEDYEEGS
;
A
#
# COMPACT_ATOMS: atom_id res chain seq x y z
N MET A 1 11.43 -69.91 -14.01
CA MET A 1 12.16 -68.76 -14.59
C MET A 1 11.71 -67.52 -13.86
N LYS A 2 12.67 -66.78 -13.29
CA LYS A 2 12.46 -65.59 -12.44
C LYS A 2 12.38 -64.36 -13.32
N PHE A 3 11.45 -63.43 -13.07
CA PHE A 3 11.62 -62.02 -13.44
C PHE A 3 11.00 -61.13 -12.35
N SER A 4 11.87 -60.52 -11.56
CA SER A 4 11.52 -59.41 -10.65
C SER A 4 11.49 -58.12 -11.46
N ALA A 5 10.41 -57.35 -11.36
CA ALA A 5 10.32 -55.99 -11.89
C ALA A 5 10.60 -54.99 -10.77
N THR A 6 11.73 -54.29 -10.87
CA THR A 6 12.11 -53.20 -9.96
C THR A 6 11.51 -51.90 -10.49
N ILE A 7 10.59 -51.29 -9.73
CA ILE A 7 10.08 -49.94 -10.00
C ILE A 7 11.06 -48.94 -9.39
N ILE A 8 11.73 -48.16 -10.24
CA ILE A 8 12.55 -47.03 -9.81
C ILE A 8 11.64 -45.79 -9.74
N ALA A 9 11.31 -45.34 -8.54
CA ALA A 9 10.62 -44.08 -8.30
C ALA A 9 11.66 -42.94 -8.32
N LEU A 10 11.60 -42.08 -9.34
CA LEU A 10 12.46 -40.91 -9.46
C LEU A 10 11.83 -39.76 -8.66
N PHE A 11 12.34 -39.48 -7.46
CA PHE A 11 11.98 -38.27 -6.71
C PHE A 11 12.66 -37.06 -7.35
N ALA A 12 11.91 -36.28 -8.13
CA ALA A 12 12.33 -34.94 -8.54
C ALA A 12 12.18 -34.01 -7.33
N ALA A 13 13.26 -33.83 -6.56
CA ALA A 13 13.35 -32.76 -5.57
C ALA A 13 13.51 -31.43 -6.33
N GLY A 14 12.41 -30.69 -6.47
CA GLY A 14 12.46 -29.30 -6.90
C GLY A 14 13.17 -28.47 -5.83
N ALA A 15 14.40 -28.06 -6.11
CA ALA A 15 15.06 -27.05 -5.29
C ALA A 15 14.39 -25.71 -5.54
N LEU A 16 13.48 -25.30 -4.66
CA LEU A 16 13.06 -23.91 -4.55
C LEU A 16 14.27 -23.11 -4.04
N ALA A 17 15.00 -22.49 -4.96
CA ALA A 17 16.01 -21.51 -4.63
C ALA A 17 15.30 -20.30 -3.99
N ALA A 18 15.38 -20.18 -2.67
CA ALA A 18 14.97 -18.96 -1.99
C ALA A 18 15.95 -17.85 -2.40
N PRO A 19 15.49 -16.70 -2.93
CA PRO A 19 16.38 -15.59 -3.22
C PRO A 19 16.97 -15.09 -1.89
N SER A 20 18.26 -15.32 -1.69
CA SER A 20 19.06 -14.84 -0.55
C SER A 20 19.58 -13.41 -0.76
N GLY A 21 18.96 -12.66 -1.69
CA GLY A 21 19.35 -11.28 -1.95
C GLY A 21 18.90 -10.36 -0.81
N HIS A 22 19.77 -9.44 -0.42
CA HIS A 22 19.42 -8.31 0.42
C HIS A 22 19.13 -7.09 -0.46
N GLY A 23 18.11 -6.31 -0.12
CA GLY A 23 17.76 -5.06 -0.79
C GLY A 23 16.54 -5.13 -1.72
N LEU A 24 16.25 -3.99 -2.35
CA LEU A 24 15.02 -3.71 -3.10
C LEU A 24 14.66 -4.82 -4.10
N ALA A 25 15.57 -5.17 -5.01
CA ALA A 25 15.31 -6.19 -6.03
C ALA A 25 14.89 -7.54 -5.43
N ALA A 26 15.53 -7.99 -4.34
CA ALA A 26 15.17 -9.25 -3.70
C ALA A 26 13.79 -9.21 -3.02
N ARG A 27 13.39 -8.04 -2.51
CA ARG A 27 12.05 -7.82 -1.93
C ARG A 27 10.98 -7.76 -3.00
N THR A 28 11.24 -7.06 -4.12
CA THR A 28 10.32 -7.00 -5.25
C THR A 28 10.13 -8.40 -5.86
N GLU A 29 11.21 -9.17 -6.02
CA GLU A 29 11.17 -10.57 -6.46
C GLU A 29 10.41 -11.45 -5.44
N ALA A 30 10.64 -11.29 -4.13
CA ALA A 30 9.90 -12.04 -3.11
C ALA A 30 8.40 -11.71 -3.08
N ARG A 31 8.00 -10.50 -3.46
CA ARG A 31 6.59 -10.08 -3.60
C ARG A 31 5.94 -10.62 -4.86
N ALA A 32 6.69 -10.77 -5.96
CA ALA A 32 6.21 -11.54 -7.10
C ALA A 32 5.84 -12.99 -6.72
N VAL A 33 6.28 -13.46 -5.54
CA VAL A 33 5.97 -14.77 -4.94
C VAL A 33 4.94 -14.68 -3.78
N GLY A 34 4.30 -13.52 -3.54
CA GLY A 34 3.12 -13.39 -2.66
C GLY A 34 3.38 -13.33 -1.15
N ARG A 35 4.46 -12.66 -0.70
CA ARG A 35 4.71 -12.40 0.73
C ARG A 35 4.06 -11.09 1.20
N SER A 36 3.45 -11.12 2.39
CA SER A 36 2.85 -9.95 3.05
C SER A 36 3.88 -8.85 3.32
N ARG A 37 3.43 -7.60 3.24
CA ARG A 37 4.24 -6.40 3.55
C ARG A 37 3.59 -5.58 4.66
N LEU A 38 4.39 -4.74 5.32
CA LEU A 38 3.92 -3.80 6.34
C LEU A 38 4.07 -2.39 5.79
N SER A 39 3.06 -1.53 5.95
CA SER A 39 3.22 -0.10 5.69
C SER A 39 4.01 0.58 6.80
N ASN A 40 4.42 1.83 6.55
CA ASN A 40 4.95 2.68 7.61
C ASN A 40 4.05 3.92 7.73
N PRO A 41 3.78 4.40 8.97
CA PRO A 41 3.23 5.74 9.14
C PRO A 41 4.10 6.80 8.46
N ARG A 42 3.55 8.01 8.30
CA ARG A 42 4.29 9.09 7.64
C ARG A 42 5.63 9.35 8.34
N ARG A 43 6.69 9.40 7.55
CA ARG A 43 8.04 9.77 8.02
C ARG A 43 8.37 11.20 7.58
N PRO A 44 8.66 12.12 8.51
CA PRO A 44 9.04 13.49 8.16
C PRO A 44 10.33 13.55 7.33
N GLY A 45 10.32 14.35 6.27
CA GLY A 45 11.49 14.59 5.42
C GLY A 45 12.38 15.72 5.95
N SER A 46 13.68 15.67 5.68
CA SER A 46 14.61 16.77 6.00
C SER A 46 14.60 17.82 4.88
N GLY A 47 13.51 18.60 4.80
CA GLY A 47 13.40 19.75 3.89
C GLY A 47 13.21 21.03 4.70
N THR A 48 14.07 22.04 4.51
CA THR A 48 13.89 23.37 5.13
C THR A 48 12.75 24.13 4.47
N LEU A 49 11.73 24.49 5.24
CA LEU A 49 10.72 25.49 4.89
C LEU A 49 11.40 26.86 4.76
N ASN A 50 11.68 27.31 3.54
CA ASN A 50 11.97 28.74 3.32
C ASN A 50 10.63 29.49 3.27
N THR A 51 10.06 29.75 4.45
CA THR A 51 8.89 30.62 4.59
C THR A 51 9.36 32.07 4.52
N GLU A 52 9.68 32.57 3.33
CA GLU A 52 9.71 34.02 3.12
C GLU A 52 8.27 34.52 3.10
N LEU A 53 7.76 34.86 4.29
CA LEU A 53 6.53 35.61 4.47
C LEU A 53 6.66 36.96 3.77
N SER A 54 5.98 37.11 2.64
CA SER A 54 5.60 38.40 2.09
C SER A 54 4.11 38.35 1.74
N GLY A 55 3.34 39.13 2.52
CA GLY A 55 2.00 39.69 2.30
C GLY A 55 0.99 38.98 1.38
N ASP A 56 -0.21 38.75 1.93
CA ASP A 56 -1.48 38.68 1.21
C ASP A 56 -1.57 37.73 -0.01
N ALA A 57 -1.12 36.48 0.16
CA ALA A 57 -1.50 35.40 -0.74
C ALA A 57 -2.65 34.58 -0.10
N THR A 58 -3.87 34.71 -0.64
CA THR A 58 -5.06 33.90 -0.28
C THR A 58 -4.95 32.42 -0.69
N ASN A 59 -3.74 31.95 -1.01
CA ASN A 59 -3.44 30.60 -1.48
C ASN A 59 -2.22 30.08 -0.72
N THR A 60 -2.37 29.94 0.60
CA THR A 60 -1.32 29.40 1.46
C THR A 60 -1.10 27.93 1.13
N THR A 61 -0.02 27.61 0.42
CA THR A 61 0.40 26.23 0.20
C THR A 61 1.02 25.69 1.50
N GLN A 62 0.32 24.81 2.21
CA GLN A 62 0.84 24.09 3.39
C GLN A 62 1.73 22.95 2.91
N VAL A 63 2.95 23.27 2.50
CA VAL A 63 3.91 22.27 2.00
C VAL A 63 4.60 21.61 3.19
N ASP A 64 4.49 20.29 3.30
CA ASP A 64 5.23 19.48 4.26
C ASP A 64 5.94 18.33 3.52
N TYR A 65 7.17 18.01 3.95
CA TYR A 65 8.01 17.02 3.30
C TYR A 65 7.94 15.69 4.03
N SER A 66 7.90 14.60 3.27
CA SER A 66 8.00 13.24 3.79
C SER A 66 9.01 12.46 2.97
N SER A 67 9.70 11.53 3.62
CA SER A 67 10.68 10.68 2.95
C SER A 67 9.98 9.52 2.21
N ASN A 68 8.86 9.00 2.74
CA ASN A 68 8.14 7.87 2.18
C ASN A 68 6.79 8.23 1.55
N TRP A 69 6.12 9.32 1.95
CA TRP A 69 4.80 9.67 1.44
C TRP A 69 4.82 10.88 0.51
N SER A 70 3.96 10.86 -0.50
CA SER A 70 3.66 12.00 -1.37
C SER A 70 2.17 12.05 -1.65
N GLY A 71 1.52 13.19 -1.42
CA GLY A 71 0.07 13.27 -1.60
C GLY A 71 -0.57 14.43 -0.84
N ALA A 72 -1.83 14.25 -0.47
CA ALA A 72 -2.59 15.23 0.30
C ALA A 72 -3.08 14.61 1.60
N VAL A 73 -2.92 15.34 2.70
CA VAL A 73 -3.37 14.96 4.04
C VAL A 73 -4.20 16.10 4.62
N LEU A 74 -5.42 15.79 5.06
CA LEU A 74 -6.16 16.66 5.96
C LEU A 74 -5.77 16.27 7.39
N THR A 75 -5.08 17.15 8.12
CA THR A 75 -4.49 16.82 9.42
C THR A 75 -5.47 16.96 10.60
N SER A 76 -6.65 17.52 10.36
CA SER A 76 -7.72 17.63 11.36
C SER A 76 -9.11 17.71 10.70
N PRO A 77 -10.13 17.10 11.31
CA PRO A 77 -11.52 17.25 10.91
C PRO A 77 -12.10 18.59 11.43
N PRO A 78 -13.30 19.00 10.96
CA PRO A 78 -14.04 20.09 11.57
C PRO A 78 -14.22 19.88 13.09
N ALA A 79 -14.29 20.97 13.84
CA ALA A 79 -14.40 20.92 15.29
C ALA A 79 -15.59 20.05 15.75
N GLY A 80 -15.31 19.05 16.60
CA GLY A 80 -16.31 18.12 17.11
C GLY A 80 -16.70 16.97 16.17
N ALA A 81 -16.03 16.85 15.01
CA ALA A 81 -16.22 15.75 14.06
C ALA A 81 -14.98 14.83 14.00
N THR A 82 -15.14 13.71 13.31
CA THR A 82 -14.04 12.81 12.90
C THR A 82 -14.18 12.48 11.42
N PHE A 83 -13.08 12.19 10.75
CA PHE A 83 -13.13 11.57 9.43
C PHE A 83 -13.60 10.12 9.56
N THR A 84 -14.66 9.78 8.82
CA THR A 84 -15.24 8.43 8.84
C THR A 84 -15.18 7.74 7.50
N SER A 85 -14.82 8.45 6.43
CA SER A 85 -14.62 7.83 5.12
C SER A 85 -13.67 8.65 4.27
N VAL A 86 -12.84 7.96 3.50
CA VAL A 86 -11.99 8.53 2.48
C VAL A 86 -12.11 7.67 1.24
N SER A 87 -12.22 8.32 0.08
CA SER A 87 -12.34 7.64 -1.20
C SER A 87 -11.63 8.42 -2.29
N ALA A 88 -11.05 7.70 -3.24
CA ALA A 88 -10.42 8.28 -4.41
C ALA A 88 -10.64 7.41 -5.63
N ARG A 89 -10.50 8.03 -6.80
CA ARG A 89 -10.56 7.34 -8.09
C ARG A 89 -9.40 7.80 -8.95
N PHE A 90 -8.66 6.86 -9.51
CA PHE A 90 -7.44 7.14 -10.25
C PHE A 90 -7.20 6.10 -11.35
N THR A 91 -6.34 6.46 -12.30
CA THR A 91 -5.92 5.53 -13.35
C THR A 91 -4.64 4.84 -12.91
N VAL A 92 -4.57 3.51 -13.06
CA VAL A 92 -3.40 2.72 -12.68
C VAL A 92 -2.20 3.13 -13.54
N PRO A 93 -1.06 3.50 -12.92
CA PRO A 93 0.13 3.88 -13.67
C PRO A 93 0.81 2.65 -14.30
N THR A 94 1.66 2.90 -15.31
CA THR A 94 2.62 1.90 -15.79
C THR A 94 3.98 2.15 -15.14
N PRO A 95 4.41 1.36 -14.14
CA PRO A 95 5.73 1.52 -13.55
C PRO A 95 6.81 1.17 -14.57
N LYS A 96 7.98 1.81 -14.45
CA LYS A 96 9.13 1.60 -15.33
C LYS A 96 10.40 1.48 -14.49
N ALA A 97 11.22 0.48 -14.81
CA ALA A 97 12.53 0.34 -14.21
C ALA A 97 13.40 1.55 -14.58
N VAL A 98 14.05 2.15 -13.59
CA VAL A 98 14.96 3.28 -13.79
C VAL A 98 16.39 2.77 -13.64
N ASN A 99 17.22 2.98 -14.65
CA ASN A 99 18.62 2.52 -14.67
C ASN A 99 18.78 1.01 -14.39
N GLY A 100 17.86 0.19 -14.90
CA GLY A 100 17.86 -1.27 -14.70
C GLY A 100 17.60 -1.70 -13.26
N LYS A 101 17.05 -0.83 -12.41
CA LYS A 101 16.70 -1.15 -11.03
C LYS A 101 15.22 -1.49 -10.91
N ALA A 102 14.95 -2.56 -10.16
CA ALA A 102 13.60 -2.85 -9.68
C ALA A 102 13.13 -1.74 -8.74
N GLY A 103 11.81 -1.60 -8.60
CA GLY A 103 11.19 -0.69 -7.65
C GLY A 103 9.73 -1.01 -7.46
N SER A 104 9.18 -0.52 -6.35
CA SER A 104 7.77 -0.59 -6.09
C SER A 104 7.27 0.64 -5.34
N SER A 105 5.99 0.92 -5.52
CA SER A 105 5.29 1.98 -4.80
C SER A 105 3.81 1.60 -4.69
N SER A 106 3.09 2.29 -3.81
CA SER A 106 1.65 2.11 -3.62
C SER A 106 0.91 3.41 -3.89
N ALA A 107 -0.38 3.30 -4.25
CA ALA A 107 -1.32 4.42 -4.23
C ALA A 107 -2.57 4.00 -3.44
N TRP A 108 -2.92 4.78 -2.41
CA TRP A 108 -3.92 4.38 -1.43
C TRP A 108 -4.65 5.57 -0.79
N VAL A 109 -5.82 5.27 -0.22
CA VAL A 109 -6.55 6.17 0.69
C VAL A 109 -6.50 5.61 2.10
N GLY A 110 -6.49 6.51 3.09
CA GLY A 110 -6.46 6.12 4.49
C GLY A 110 -7.17 7.10 5.41
N ILE A 111 -7.38 6.63 6.63
CA ILE A 111 -7.71 7.44 7.81
C ILE A 111 -6.60 7.21 8.84
N ASP A 112 -6.10 8.31 9.40
CA ASP A 112 -5.00 8.39 10.38
C ASP A 112 -3.60 8.03 9.83
N GLY A 113 -2.55 8.10 10.65
CA GLY A 113 -1.17 7.74 10.27
C GLY A 113 -0.21 8.89 10.05
N ASP A 114 -0.69 10.13 10.05
CA ASP A 114 0.14 11.34 10.04
C ASP A 114 0.25 11.92 11.46
N THR A 115 -0.60 12.89 11.83
CA THR A 115 -0.58 13.47 13.17
C THR A 115 -1.16 12.53 14.24
N TYR A 116 -1.87 11.48 13.83
CA TYR A 116 -2.36 10.40 14.68
C TYR A 116 -1.72 9.07 14.28
N SER A 117 -0.63 8.66 14.93
CA SER A 117 0.21 7.54 14.48
C SER A 117 -0.16 6.15 15.04
N ASN A 118 -1.21 6.04 15.86
CA ASN A 118 -1.51 4.78 16.56
C ASN A 118 -2.10 3.71 15.65
N ALA A 119 -2.77 4.12 14.58
CA ALA A 119 -3.47 3.23 13.66
C ALA A 119 -3.59 3.89 12.28
N ILE A 120 -3.79 3.07 11.26
CA ILE A 120 -4.14 3.50 9.91
C ILE A 120 -5.13 2.50 9.35
N LEU A 121 -6.32 2.94 8.94
CA LEU A 121 -7.24 2.12 8.15
C LEU A 121 -7.08 2.53 6.69
N GLN A 122 -6.57 1.63 5.85
CA GLN A 122 -6.18 1.99 4.49
C GLN A 122 -6.36 0.85 3.49
N THR A 123 -6.49 1.24 2.22
CA THR A 123 -6.57 0.30 1.09
C THR A 123 -6.08 0.96 -0.18
N GLY A 124 -5.46 0.17 -1.05
CA GLY A 124 -4.89 0.68 -2.28
C GLY A 124 -4.36 -0.41 -3.20
N ILE A 125 -3.53 0.02 -4.14
CA ILE A 125 -2.83 -0.88 -5.03
C ILE A 125 -1.32 -0.64 -4.92
N ASP A 126 -0.56 -1.72 -5.01
CA ASP A 126 0.87 -1.71 -5.25
C ASP A 126 1.12 -1.84 -6.75
N PHE A 127 2.16 -1.18 -7.24
CA PHE A 127 2.65 -1.31 -8.60
C PHE A 127 4.16 -1.47 -8.58
N SER A 128 4.60 -2.64 -9.02
CA SER A 128 6.01 -3.05 -8.99
C SER A 128 6.56 -3.20 -10.38
N VAL A 129 7.87 -3.02 -10.50
CA VAL A 129 8.63 -3.32 -11.71
C VAL A 129 9.94 -4.01 -11.33
N THR A 130 10.26 -5.11 -12.01
CA THR A 130 11.53 -5.80 -11.84
C THR A 130 12.66 -5.06 -12.59
N ALA A 131 13.92 -5.44 -12.32
CA ALA A 131 15.06 -4.91 -13.05
C ALA A 131 15.00 -5.17 -14.57
N SER A 132 14.35 -6.28 -14.98
CA SER A 132 14.13 -6.64 -16.37
C SER A 132 12.91 -5.94 -17.00
N GLY A 133 12.16 -5.15 -16.24
CA GLY A 133 10.99 -4.41 -16.71
C GLY A 133 9.66 -5.18 -16.63
N ALA A 134 9.62 -6.34 -15.98
CA ALA A 134 8.36 -7.04 -15.74
C ALA A 134 7.53 -6.29 -14.70
N VAL A 135 6.25 -6.06 -14.99
CA VAL A 135 5.35 -5.27 -14.15
C VAL A 135 4.35 -6.18 -13.44
N SER A 136 4.08 -5.88 -12.17
CA SER A 136 3.00 -6.52 -11.39
C SER A 136 2.19 -5.49 -10.61
N TYR A 137 0.97 -5.88 -10.26
CA TYR A 137 0.01 -5.06 -9.52
C TYR A 137 -0.72 -5.91 -8.50
N ASP A 138 -0.83 -5.41 -7.28
CA ASP A 138 -1.47 -6.12 -6.18
C ASP A 138 -2.44 -5.16 -5.46
N ALA A 139 -3.66 -5.61 -5.19
CA ALA A 139 -4.66 -4.84 -4.46
C ALA A 139 -4.67 -5.30 -3.01
N TRP A 140 -4.68 -4.38 -2.05
CA TRP A 140 -4.46 -4.73 -0.63
C TRP A 140 -5.30 -3.89 0.33
N TYR A 141 -5.44 -4.39 1.55
CA TYR A 141 -6.06 -3.70 2.68
C TYR A 141 -5.20 -3.85 3.94
N GLU A 142 -5.30 -2.89 4.85
CA GLU A 142 -4.53 -2.91 6.10
C GLU A 142 -5.26 -2.16 7.23
N TRP A 143 -5.07 -2.66 8.44
CA TRP A 143 -5.28 -1.90 9.67
C TRP A 143 -3.95 -1.87 10.43
N TYR A 144 -3.13 -0.85 10.19
CA TYR A 144 -1.85 -0.68 10.87
C TYR A 144 -2.08 -0.62 12.39
N PRO A 145 -1.26 -1.30 13.23
CA PRO A 145 0.04 -1.90 12.94
C PRO A 145 0.03 -3.38 12.52
N ASP A 146 -1.13 -3.96 12.16
CA ASP A 146 -1.13 -5.27 11.53
C ASP A 146 -0.59 -5.19 10.09
N TYR A 147 -0.19 -6.32 9.52
CA TYR A 147 0.31 -6.40 8.15
C TYR A 147 -0.75 -5.99 7.12
N ALA A 148 -0.29 -5.55 5.95
CA ALA A 148 -1.13 -5.46 4.77
C ALA A 148 -1.37 -6.86 4.20
N TYR A 149 -2.60 -7.10 3.74
CA TYR A 149 -3.02 -8.34 3.12
C TYR A 149 -3.61 -8.08 1.75
N ASP A 150 -3.36 -9.00 0.82
CA ASP A 150 -3.84 -8.87 -0.55
C ASP A 150 -5.28 -9.32 -0.69
N PHE A 151 -6.02 -8.61 -1.52
CA PHE A 151 -7.29 -9.05 -2.05
C PHE A 151 -7.09 -10.11 -3.13
N SER A 152 -7.92 -11.15 -3.09
CA SER A 152 -8.11 -12.07 -4.21
C SER A 152 -9.41 -11.72 -4.95
N GLY A 153 -9.54 -12.19 -6.20
CA GLY A 153 -10.76 -11.99 -6.99
C GLY A 153 -10.86 -10.62 -7.69
N ILE A 154 -9.78 -9.84 -7.70
CA ILE A 154 -9.65 -8.62 -8.49
C ILE A 154 -8.38 -8.67 -9.34
N SER A 155 -8.47 -8.19 -10.57
CA SER A 155 -7.33 -8.12 -11.49
C SER A 155 -7.04 -6.68 -11.85
N ILE A 156 -5.82 -6.24 -11.60
CA ILE A 156 -5.38 -4.85 -11.85
C ILE A 156 -4.44 -4.83 -13.07
N SER A 157 -4.57 -3.80 -13.91
CA SER A 157 -3.71 -3.60 -15.07
C SER A 157 -3.46 -2.12 -15.31
N ALA A 158 -2.34 -1.79 -15.96
CA ALA A 158 -2.05 -0.43 -16.41
C ALA A 158 -3.23 0.17 -17.17
N GLY A 159 -3.57 1.42 -16.87
CA GLY A 159 -4.67 2.13 -17.54
C GLY A 159 -6.08 1.77 -17.04
N ASP A 160 -6.23 0.77 -16.16
CA ASP A 160 -7.50 0.55 -15.48
C ASP A 160 -7.85 1.77 -14.62
N VAL A 161 -9.15 2.03 -14.45
CA VAL A 161 -9.64 3.05 -13.53
C VAL A 161 -10.09 2.36 -12.25
N ILE A 162 -9.42 2.66 -11.14
CA ILE A 162 -9.68 2.06 -9.84
C ILE A 162 -10.34 3.10 -8.93
N ALA A 163 -11.39 2.68 -8.24
CA ALA A 163 -11.95 3.41 -7.11
C ALA A 163 -11.58 2.66 -5.83
N VAL A 164 -11.02 3.38 -4.86
CA VAL A 164 -10.64 2.86 -3.54
C VAL A 164 -11.40 3.64 -2.48
N SER A 165 -11.82 2.95 -1.42
CA SER A 165 -12.43 3.62 -0.27
C SER A 165 -12.21 2.86 1.02
N VAL A 166 -12.11 3.64 2.10
CA VAL A 166 -12.24 3.14 3.47
C VAL A 166 -13.41 3.82 4.17
N VAL A 167 -14.10 3.07 5.02
CA VAL A 167 -15.18 3.58 5.88
C VAL A 167 -14.96 3.08 7.30
N SER A 168 -14.76 4.00 8.24
CA SER A 168 -14.77 3.73 9.67
C SER A 168 -16.21 3.70 10.18
N SER A 169 -16.61 2.55 10.75
CA SER A 169 -17.90 2.40 11.43
C SER A 169 -17.81 2.66 12.93
N SER A 170 -16.59 2.54 13.49
CA SER A 170 -16.22 2.94 14.84
C SER A 170 -14.70 3.10 14.91
N SER A 171 -14.17 3.58 16.05
CA SER A 171 -12.73 3.65 16.27
C SER A 171 -12.01 2.30 16.23
N THR A 172 -12.74 1.18 16.22
CA THR A 172 -12.17 -0.19 16.19
C THR A 172 -12.70 -1.06 15.06
N ALA A 173 -13.54 -0.54 14.16
CA ALA A 173 -14.11 -1.32 13.08
C ALA A 173 -14.33 -0.49 11.81
N GLY A 174 -14.04 -1.07 10.66
CA GLY A 174 -14.17 -0.39 9.38
C GLY A 174 -14.23 -1.35 8.21
N THR A 175 -14.35 -0.80 7.00
CA THR A 175 -14.43 -1.56 5.75
C THR A 175 -13.50 -0.92 4.73
N ALA A 176 -12.73 -1.75 4.05
CA ALA A 176 -11.96 -1.41 2.85
C ALA A 176 -12.68 -1.94 1.61
N VAL A 177 -12.71 -1.14 0.53
CA VAL A 177 -13.32 -1.52 -0.74
C VAL A 177 -12.42 -1.05 -1.89
N ILE A 178 -12.20 -1.95 -2.84
CA ILE A 178 -11.56 -1.62 -4.12
C ILE A 178 -12.49 -2.07 -5.24
N GLU A 179 -12.78 -1.16 -6.16
CA GLU A 179 -13.49 -1.42 -7.40
C GLU A 179 -12.55 -1.15 -8.57
N ASN A 180 -12.31 -2.16 -9.40
CA ASN A 180 -11.81 -1.96 -10.74
C ASN A 180 -12.98 -1.60 -11.66
N VAL A 181 -13.20 -0.30 -11.85
CA VAL A 181 -14.34 0.22 -12.60
C VAL A 181 -14.25 -0.14 -14.07
N THR A 182 -13.03 -0.23 -14.63
CA THR A 182 -12.81 -0.64 -16.02
C THR A 182 -13.28 -2.08 -16.26
N LYS A 183 -13.09 -2.96 -15.27
CA LYS A 183 -13.40 -4.40 -15.38
C LYS A 183 -14.70 -4.81 -14.68
N GLY A 184 -15.37 -3.90 -13.98
CA GLY A 184 -16.57 -4.19 -13.20
C GLY A 184 -16.34 -5.19 -12.06
N GLN A 185 -15.15 -5.20 -11.47
CA GLN A 185 -14.78 -6.09 -10.38
C GLN A 185 -14.71 -5.32 -9.07
N THR A 186 -15.26 -5.88 -8.00
CA THR A 186 -15.24 -5.25 -6.67
C THR A 186 -14.84 -6.26 -5.62
N VAL A 187 -13.95 -5.85 -4.73
CA VAL A 187 -13.56 -6.60 -3.54
C VAL A 187 -13.75 -5.73 -2.31
N SER A 188 -14.07 -6.37 -1.19
CA SER A 188 -14.29 -5.67 0.08
C SER A 188 -13.86 -6.53 1.25
N LYS A 189 -13.34 -5.88 2.29
CA LYS A 189 -12.98 -6.50 3.56
C LYS A 189 -13.55 -5.68 4.71
N LYS A 190 -14.13 -6.36 5.69
CA LYS A 190 -14.38 -5.80 7.03
C LYS A 190 -13.15 -6.03 7.90
N LEU A 191 -12.68 -4.97 8.56
CA LEU A 191 -11.50 -4.98 9.42
C LEU A 191 -11.88 -4.56 10.84
N THR A 192 -11.10 -5.05 11.80
CA THR A 192 -11.17 -4.65 13.21
C THR A 192 -9.78 -4.26 13.67
N ALA A 193 -9.70 -3.31 14.61
CA ALA A 193 -8.44 -2.93 15.22
C ALA A 193 -7.71 -4.17 15.79
N PRO A 194 -6.41 -4.36 15.48
CA PRO A 194 -5.67 -5.55 15.91
C PRO A 194 -5.37 -5.55 17.42
N SER A 195 -5.51 -4.39 18.09
CA SER A 195 -5.35 -4.25 19.52
C SER A 195 -6.16 -3.08 20.08
N SER A 196 -6.24 -2.99 21.41
CA SER A 196 -6.88 -1.87 22.10
C SER A 196 -6.12 -0.54 21.98
N SER A 197 -4.83 -0.56 21.59
CA SER A 197 -4.02 0.64 21.34
C SER A 197 -4.06 1.09 19.89
N ALA A 198 -4.45 0.22 18.96
CA ALA A 198 -4.52 0.49 17.53
C ALA A 198 -5.92 0.99 17.10
N LYS A 199 -6.52 1.88 17.88
CA LYS A 199 -7.83 2.49 17.55
C LYS A 199 -7.62 3.67 16.62
N LEU A 200 -8.54 3.89 15.69
CA LEU A 200 -8.60 5.12 14.91
C LEU A 200 -8.96 6.30 15.80
N GLY A 201 -8.28 7.42 15.58
CA GLY A 201 -8.65 8.74 16.07
C GLY A 201 -9.61 9.45 15.10
N GLY A 202 -9.58 9.13 13.81
CA GLY A 202 -10.35 9.83 12.77
C GLY A 202 -9.89 11.28 12.61
N GLN A 203 -8.60 11.53 12.83
CA GLN A 203 -7.96 12.84 12.82
C GLN A 203 -7.36 13.16 11.45
N ASN A 204 -6.87 12.14 10.74
CA ASN A 204 -6.33 12.32 9.40
C ASN A 204 -7.22 11.69 8.32
N ALA A 205 -7.21 12.29 7.15
CA ALA A 205 -7.77 11.72 5.92
C ALA A 205 -6.80 12.01 4.78
N GLU A 206 -6.42 10.97 4.03
CA GLU A 206 -5.33 11.11 3.08
C GLU A 206 -5.48 10.31 1.78
N TRP A 207 -4.85 10.85 0.74
CA TRP A 207 -4.60 10.23 -0.54
C TRP A 207 -3.11 10.27 -0.82
N ILE A 208 -2.47 9.10 -0.83
CA ILE A 208 -1.02 8.95 -0.78
C ILE A 208 -0.51 8.09 -1.92
N VAL A 209 0.61 8.50 -2.50
CA VAL A 209 1.57 7.65 -3.20
C VAL A 209 2.75 7.42 -2.27
N GLU A 210 3.09 6.18 -2.00
CA GLU A 210 4.09 5.82 -0.98
C GLU A 210 5.20 4.93 -1.53
N ASP A 211 6.44 5.25 -1.13
CA ASP A 211 7.57 4.30 -1.11
C ASP A 211 7.55 3.55 0.22
N TYR A 212 6.81 2.44 0.26
CA TYR A 212 6.62 1.66 1.49
C TYR A 212 7.86 0.83 1.83
N GLU A 213 8.86 0.78 0.94
CA GLU A 213 10.10 0.03 1.14
C GLU A 213 11.18 0.88 1.79
N GLU A 214 10.96 2.18 1.93
CA GLU A 214 11.94 3.08 2.52
C GLU A 214 12.27 2.67 3.97
N GLY A 215 13.57 2.50 4.25
CA GLY A 215 14.07 2.12 5.57
C GLY A 215 13.77 0.67 6.01
N SER A 216 13.45 -0.22 5.07
CA SER A 216 13.28 -1.67 5.30
C SER A 216 14.33 -2.55 4.60
#